data_AF-A0A7S1JGU0-F1
#
_entry.id   AF-A0A7S1JGU0-F1
#
_cell.length_a   1.000
_cell.length_b   1.000
_cell.length_c   1.000
_cell.angle_alpha   90.00
_cell.angle_beta   90.00
_cell.angle_gamma   90.00
#
_symmetry.space_group_name_H-M   'P 1'
#
loop_
_entity.id
_entity.type
_entity.pdbx_description
1 polymer ?
#
loop_
_entity_poly.entity_id
_entity_poly.type
_entity_poly.pdbx_seq_one_letter_code
_entity_poly.pdbx_strand_id
1 'polypeptide(L)'
;DPLGAASEVNDREGLSGKFVNPLRSRFDKEQRAALDRRKQQSQDPFQTRALGHCIAWDHFVDIDGQGAARPVAIAMPIRPDWDRGMDREALEANERRYFDGWLRSLRRRHSAEELNYYERNLEVWRQLWRVL
;
A
#
# COMPACT_ATOMS: atom_id res chain seq x y z
N ASP A 1 -7.82 23.08 -18.83
CA ASP A 1 -8.28 21.89 -19.56
C ASP A 1 -7.41 21.59 -20.76
N PRO A 2 -7.20 20.32 -21.13
CA PRO A 2 -7.92 19.15 -20.61
C PRO A 2 -7.17 18.51 -19.41
N LEU A 3 -7.80 18.50 -18.23
CA LEU A 3 -8.57 17.38 -17.66
C LEU A 3 -7.63 16.25 -17.22
N GLY A 4 -7.16 16.26 -15.97
CA GLY A 4 -8.02 15.80 -14.88
C GLY A 4 -8.08 14.27 -14.89
N ALA A 5 -6.95 13.61 -14.70
CA ALA A 5 -6.90 12.17 -14.48
C ALA A 5 -7.50 11.90 -13.10
N ALA A 6 -8.83 11.81 -13.05
CA ALA A 6 -9.56 11.29 -11.93
C ALA A 6 -8.96 9.92 -11.61
N SER A 7 -8.29 9.83 -10.45
CA SER A 7 -8.16 8.55 -9.78
C SER A 7 -9.58 8.05 -9.59
N GLU A 8 -9.98 7.07 -10.39
CA GLU A 8 -11.26 6.39 -10.26
C GLU A 8 -11.24 5.68 -8.90
N VAL A 9 -11.58 6.44 -7.87
CA VAL A 9 -11.89 5.90 -6.55
C VAL A 9 -13.16 5.12 -6.81
N ASN A 10 -13.00 3.81 -6.97
CA ASN A 10 -14.13 2.90 -7.06
C ASN A 10 -14.74 2.78 -5.66
N ASP A 11 -15.36 3.87 -5.21
CA ASP A 11 -16.37 3.93 -4.17
C ASP A 11 -17.62 3.30 -4.76
N ARG A 12 -17.63 1.97 -4.85
CA ARG A 12 -18.88 1.23 -5.05
C ARG A 12 -19.66 1.27 -3.74
N GLU A 13 -20.20 2.44 -3.43
CA GLU A 13 -21.38 2.57 -2.58
C GLU A 13 -22.57 2.06 -3.38
N GLY A 14 -22.81 0.75 -3.34
CA GLY A 14 -23.91 0.18 -4.12
C GLY A 14 -23.87 -1.33 -4.27
N LEU A 15 -23.83 -2.08 -3.17
CA LEU A 15 -24.32 -3.46 -3.17
C LEU A 15 -25.06 -3.74 -1.85
N SER A 16 -26.38 -3.57 -1.94
CA SER A 16 -27.42 -4.06 -1.05
C SER A 16 -27.13 -5.46 -0.48
N GLY A 17 -27.19 -5.59 0.85
CA GLY A 17 -27.55 -6.84 1.53
C GLY A 17 -26.50 -7.96 1.66
N LYS A 18 -25.22 -7.73 1.36
CA LYS A 18 -24.15 -8.73 1.57
C LYS A 18 -23.10 -8.17 2.53
N PHE A 19 -22.69 -8.96 3.52
CA PHE A 19 -21.59 -8.65 4.45
C PHE A 19 -20.40 -8.09 3.66
N VAL A 20 -20.13 -6.81 3.83
CA VAL A 20 -18.92 -6.18 3.28
C VAL A 20 -17.79 -6.54 4.23
N ASN A 21 -16.79 -7.28 3.74
CA ASN A 21 -15.59 -7.56 4.53
C ASN A 21 -14.85 -6.23 4.79
N PRO A 22 -14.80 -5.74 6.05
CA PRO A 22 -14.13 -4.48 6.35
C PRO A 22 -12.61 -4.55 6.13
N LEU A 23 -12.03 -5.75 6.16
CA LEU A 23 -10.61 -6.01 5.96
C LEU A 23 -10.24 -6.27 4.49
N ARG A 24 -11.11 -5.91 3.55
CA ARG A 24 -10.78 -6.01 2.12
C ARG A 24 -9.61 -5.07 1.80
N SER A 25 -8.51 -5.63 1.31
CA SER A 25 -7.34 -4.85 0.93
C SER A 25 -7.61 -3.84 -0.19
N ARG A 26 -6.98 -2.67 -0.09
CA ARG A 26 -7.14 -1.52 -1.00
C ARG A 26 -5.79 -0.95 -1.42
N PHE A 27 -5.21 -1.53 -2.46
CA PHE A 27 -4.00 -1.01 -3.11
C PHE A 27 -4.34 0.01 -4.20
N ASP A 28 -3.35 0.83 -4.58
CA ASP A 28 -3.44 1.62 -5.80
C ASP A 28 -3.41 0.71 -7.04
N LYS A 29 -3.92 1.19 -8.17
CA LYS A 29 -3.89 0.42 -9.42
C LYS A 29 -2.82 0.98 -10.32
N GLU A 30 -1.86 0.13 -10.68
CA GLU A 30 -0.88 0.46 -11.69
C GLU A 30 -1.52 0.64 -13.07
N GLN A 31 -0.90 1.46 -13.91
CA GLN A 31 -1.35 1.64 -15.29
C GLN A 31 -1.26 0.32 -16.08
N ARG A 32 -2.27 0.08 -16.92
CA ARG A 32 -2.34 -1.16 -17.71
C ARG A 32 -1.13 -1.37 -18.62
N ALA A 33 -0.64 -0.30 -19.25
CA ALA A 33 0.54 -0.36 -20.10
C ALA A 33 1.83 -0.76 -19.34
N ALA A 34 1.97 -0.35 -18.08
CA ALA A 34 3.10 -0.79 -17.24
C ALA A 34 2.97 -2.29 -16.90
N LEU A 35 1.76 -2.74 -16.56
CA LEU A 35 1.48 -4.15 -16.30
C LEU A 35 1.76 -5.03 -17.52
N ASP A 36 1.31 -4.61 -18.71
CA ASP A 36 1.48 -5.39 -19.94
C ASP A 36 2.97 -5.44 -20.36
N ARG A 37 3.74 -4.35 -20.16
CA ARG A 37 5.20 -4.36 -20.37
C ARG A 37 5.90 -5.37 -19.47
N ARG A 38 5.62 -5.38 -18.15
CA ARG A 38 6.21 -6.37 -17.23
C ARG A 38 5.77 -7.78 -17.59
N LYS A 39 4.50 -7.97 -17.95
CA LYS A 39 3.99 -9.27 -18.39
C LYS A 39 4.74 -9.77 -19.63
N GLN A 40 5.06 -8.88 -20.57
CA GLN A 40 5.86 -9.22 -21.74
C GLN A 40 7.30 -9.58 -21.37
N GLN A 41 7.95 -8.79 -20.50
CA GLN A 41 9.29 -9.09 -19.97
C GLN A 41 9.32 -10.46 -19.25
N SER A 42 8.26 -10.81 -18.54
CA SER A 42 8.16 -12.13 -17.88
C SER A 42 7.95 -13.31 -18.85
N GLN A 43 7.69 -13.05 -20.14
CA GLN A 43 7.65 -14.12 -21.15
C GLN A 43 9.05 -14.50 -21.64
N ASP A 44 10.07 -13.68 -21.36
CA ASP A 44 11.45 -14.01 -21.71
C ASP A 44 11.92 -15.21 -20.87
N PRO A 45 12.66 -16.18 -21.46
CA PRO A 45 13.11 -17.36 -20.74
C PRO A 45 13.96 -17.00 -19.51
N PHE A 46 13.52 -17.42 -18.33
CA PHE A 46 14.27 -17.23 -17.10
C PHE A 46 15.57 -18.05 -17.14
N GLN A 47 16.71 -17.37 -17.16
CA GLN A 47 18.03 -18.02 -17.26
C GLN A 47 18.47 -18.63 -15.92
N THR A 48 17.94 -19.81 -15.58
CA THR A 48 18.29 -20.56 -14.36
C THR A 48 19.78 -20.91 -14.25
N ARG A 49 20.47 -21.04 -15.38
CA ARG A 49 21.89 -21.46 -15.42
C ARG A 49 22.87 -20.37 -14.99
N ALA A 50 22.50 -19.10 -15.09
CA ALA A 50 23.37 -17.97 -14.74
C ALA A 50 23.32 -17.60 -13.25
N LEU A 51 22.26 -17.98 -12.53
CA LEU A 51 21.97 -17.56 -11.16
C LEU A 51 22.52 -18.52 -10.07
N GLY A 52 23.08 -19.67 -10.45
CA GLY A 52 23.47 -20.70 -9.47
C GLY A 52 22.27 -21.44 -8.86
N HIS A 53 22.53 -22.47 -8.06
CA HIS A 53 21.55 -23.48 -7.60
C HIS A 53 20.50 -23.00 -6.57
N CYS A 54 20.50 -21.72 -6.19
CA CYS A 54 19.51 -21.19 -5.28
C CYS A 54 19.27 -19.72 -5.56
N ILE A 55 17.99 -19.34 -5.68
CA ILE A 55 17.63 -17.94 -5.51
C ILE A 55 17.70 -17.70 -4.00
N ALA A 56 18.83 -17.19 -3.53
CA ALA A 56 19.03 -16.93 -2.12
C ALA A 56 18.16 -15.72 -1.68
N TRP A 57 17.79 -15.67 -0.40
CA TRP A 57 16.87 -14.67 0.15
C TRP A 57 17.41 -13.23 0.05
N ASP A 58 18.73 -13.09 0.03
CA ASP A 58 19.48 -11.87 -0.30
C ASP A 58 19.12 -11.30 -1.68
N HIS A 59 18.64 -12.11 -2.61
CA HIS A 59 18.18 -11.67 -3.93
C HIS A 59 16.79 -11.01 -3.92
N PHE A 60 15.98 -11.29 -2.91
CA PHE A 60 14.60 -10.81 -2.81
C PHE A 60 14.41 -9.69 -1.79
N VAL A 61 15.39 -9.47 -0.93
CA VAL A 61 15.18 -8.76 0.33
C VAL A 61 16.41 -7.90 0.68
N ASP A 62 16.42 -6.65 0.21
CA ASP A 62 17.25 -5.59 0.82
C ASP A 62 16.65 -5.16 2.18
N ILE A 63 16.48 -6.08 3.14
CA ILE A 63 16.07 -5.72 4.51
C ILE A 63 17.26 -5.12 5.29
N ASP A 64 18.49 -5.52 4.97
CA ASP A 64 19.68 -5.17 5.76
C ASP A 64 20.41 -3.91 5.26
N GLY A 65 19.92 -3.27 4.20
CA GLY A 65 20.39 -1.94 3.76
C GLY A 65 21.83 -1.88 3.24
N GLN A 66 22.40 -3.00 2.76
CA GLN A 66 23.76 -3.06 2.21
C GLN A 66 23.80 -3.16 0.66
N GLY A 67 22.67 -2.94 -0.01
CA GLY A 67 22.56 -2.82 -1.47
C GLY A 67 22.24 -1.38 -1.88
N ALA A 68 22.98 -0.84 -2.86
CA ALA A 68 22.96 0.56 -3.27
C ALA A 68 21.67 0.97 -4.02
N ALA A 69 20.56 1.15 -3.30
CA ALA A 69 19.46 2.07 -3.56
C ALA A 69 18.27 1.64 -2.70
N ARG A 70 18.30 1.99 -1.41
CA ARG A 70 17.15 1.80 -0.52
C ARG A 70 15.93 2.47 -1.20
N PRO A 71 14.87 1.74 -1.59
CA PRO A 71 13.60 2.39 -1.86
C PRO A 71 13.28 3.14 -0.58
N VAL A 72 13.08 4.46 -0.69
CA VAL A 72 12.91 5.35 0.46
C VAL A 72 11.97 4.67 1.43
N ALA A 73 12.49 4.23 2.60
CA ALA A 73 11.69 3.39 3.48
C ALA A 73 10.51 4.23 3.96
N ILE A 74 9.34 3.94 3.41
CA ILE A 74 8.11 4.61 3.80
C ILE A 74 7.77 4.07 5.18
N ALA A 75 7.86 4.95 6.17
CA ALA A 75 7.44 4.61 7.53
C ALA A 75 5.94 4.30 7.54
N MET A 76 5.59 3.19 8.18
CA MET A 76 4.21 2.80 8.44
C MET A 76 3.50 3.79 9.38
N PRO A 77 2.17 3.96 9.27
CA PRO A 77 1.42 4.82 10.17
C PRO A 77 1.42 4.24 11.59
N ILE A 78 1.76 5.08 12.57
CA ILE A 78 1.70 4.73 14.00
C ILE A 78 0.32 5.16 14.52
N ARG A 79 -0.28 4.36 15.39
CA ARG A 79 -1.56 4.73 15.98
C ARG A 79 -1.42 6.07 16.72
N PRO A 80 -2.26 7.07 16.46
CA PRO A 80 -2.24 8.31 17.24
C PRO A 80 -2.62 8.04 18.70
N ASP A 81 -2.20 8.92 19.60
CA ASP A 81 -2.55 8.81 21.02
C ASP A 81 -4.07 8.74 21.20
N TRP A 82 -4.48 7.83 22.08
CA TRP A 82 -5.88 7.63 22.45
C TRP A 82 -5.99 7.40 23.95
N ASP A 83 -7.14 7.76 24.51
CA ASP A 83 -7.46 7.57 25.92
C ASP A 83 -8.76 6.77 26.07
N ARG A 84 -8.89 6.03 27.17
CA ARG A 84 -10.11 5.29 27.56
C ARG A 84 -11.30 6.21 27.82
N GLY A 85 -11.05 7.49 28.14
CA GLY A 85 -12.10 8.50 28.29
C GLY A 85 -12.65 9.03 26.96
N MET A 86 -12.03 8.73 25.82
CA MET A 86 -12.54 9.14 24.52
C MET A 86 -13.79 8.34 24.15
N ASP A 87 -14.79 9.03 23.63
CA ASP A 87 -15.91 8.36 22.98
C ASP A 87 -15.44 7.61 21.73
N ARG A 88 -16.15 6.54 21.38
CA ARG A 88 -15.84 5.70 20.23
C ARG A 88 -15.77 6.53 18.95
N GLU A 89 -16.74 7.42 18.71
CA GLU A 89 -16.79 8.22 17.49
C GLU A 89 -15.62 9.20 17.43
N ALA A 90 -15.23 9.78 18.58
CA ALA A 90 -14.09 10.67 18.69
C ALA A 90 -12.76 9.95 18.38
N LEU A 91 -12.58 8.73 18.90
CA LEU A 91 -11.43 7.89 18.59
C LEU A 91 -11.38 7.53 17.11
N GLU A 92 -12.51 7.08 16.55
CA GLU A 92 -12.59 6.72 15.14
C GLU A 92 -12.29 7.91 14.23
N ALA A 93 -12.78 9.10 14.56
CA ALA A 93 -12.50 10.34 13.86
C ALA A 93 -11.02 10.76 13.96
N ASN A 94 -10.40 10.60 15.14
CA ASN A 94 -8.98 10.90 15.35
C ASN A 94 -8.08 10.01 14.48
N GLU A 95 -8.31 8.69 14.51
CA GLU A 95 -7.57 7.70 13.71
C GLU A 95 -7.75 7.96 12.20
N ARG A 96 -8.97 8.26 11.75
CA ARG A 96 -9.28 8.62 10.36
C ARG A 96 -8.54 9.87 9.92
N ARG A 97 -8.60 10.95 10.72
CA ARG A 97 -7.92 12.22 10.42
C ARG A 97 -6.41 12.03 10.31
N TYR A 98 -5.81 11.29 11.24
CA TYR A 98 -4.39 10.97 11.24
C TYR A 98 -4.01 10.19 9.98
N PHE A 99 -4.73 9.10 9.68
CA PHE A 99 -4.42 8.23 8.57
C PHE A 99 -4.56 8.92 7.21
N ASP A 100 -5.61 9.73 7.03
CA ASP A 100 -5.79 10.52 5.81
C ASP A 100 -4.66 11.56 5.65
N GLY A 101 -4.19 12.14 6.76
CA GLY A 101 -3.02 13.02 6.78
C GLY A 101 -1.74 12.32 6.37
N TRP A 102 -1.52 11.11 6.89
CA TRP A 102 -0.39 10.26 6.52
C TRP A 102 -0.43 9.90 5.02
N LEU A 103 -1.57 9.46 4.49
CA LEU A 103 -1.75 9.18 3.05
C LEU A 103 -1.47 10.40 2.17
N ARG A 104 -1.92 11.60 2.56
CA ARG A 104 -1.60 12.84 1.83
C ARG A 104 -0.10 13.14 1.84
N SER A 105 0.55 13.01 3.00
CA SER A 105 2.00 13.19 3.13
C SER A 105 2.78 12.19 2.27
N LEU A 106 2.27 10.97 2.17
CA LEU A 106 2.85 9.90 1.37
C LEU A 106 2.76 10.22 -0.13
N ARG A 107 1.57 10.55 -0.64
CA ARG A 107 1.33 10.95 -2.04
C ARG A 107 2.13 12.18 -2.48
N ARG A 108 2.48 13.06 -1.55
CA ARG A 108 3.32 14.24 -1.84
C ARG A 108 4.80 13.90 -1.99
N ARG A 109 5.28 12.87 -1.28
CA ARG A 109 6.72 12.54 -1.18
C ARG A 109 7.18 11.48 -2.17
N HIS A 110 6.26 10.68 -2.71
CA HIS A 110 6.58 9.50 -3.50
C HIS A 110 5.76 9.45 -4.79
N SER A 111 6.29 8.77 -5.80
CA SER A 111 5.60 8.56 -7.07
C SER A 111 4.44 7.56 -6.92
N ALA A 112 3.48 7.59 -7.83
CA ALA A 112 2.38 6.61 -7.83
C ALA A 112 2.87 5.16 -7.99
N GLU A 113 4.01 4.96 -8.67
CA GLU A 113 4.62 3.64 -8.88
C GLU A 113 5.17 3.08 -7.57
N GLU A 114 5.83 3.92 -6.76
CA GLU A 114 6.33 3.54 -5.43
C GLU A 114 5.18 3.27 -4.44
N LEU A 115 4.07 4.00 -4.56
CA LEU A 115 2.96 3.93 -3.61
C LEU A 115 1.95 2.80 -3.88
N ASN A 116 2.04 2.14 -5.03
CA ASN A 116 1.17 1.01 -5.39
C ASN A 116 1.21 -0.12 -4.35
N TYR A 117 2.36 -0.33 -3.70
CA TYR A 117 2.59 -1.45 -2.79
C TYR A 117 1.99 -1.27 -1.38
N TYR A 118 1.30 -0.16 -1.08
CA TYR A 118 0.81 0.14 0.28
C TYR A 118 -0.69 -0.08 0.46
N GLU A 119 -1.06 -0.62 1.63
CA GLU A 119 -2.45 -0.76 2.06
C GLU A 119 -3.06 0.61 2.41
N ARG A 120 -4.20 0.94 1.81
CA ARG A 120 -4.91 2.21 2.03
C ARG A 120 -6.17 2.06 2.86
N ASN A 121 -6.45 0.84 3.34
CA ASN A 121 -7.57 0.58 4.22
C ASN A 121 -7.19 0.77 5.69
N LEU A 122 -7.79 1.78 6.35
CA LEU A 122 -7.61 2.05 7.77
C LEU A 122 -7.97 0.84 8.65
N GLU A 123 -8.96 0.03 8.27
CA GLU A 123 -9.38 -1.13 9.07
C GLU A 123 -8.30 -2.20 9.16
N VAL A 124 -7.48 -2.35 8.11
CA VAL A 124 -6.32 -3.25 8.13
C VAL A 124 -5.25 -2.72 9.08
N TRP A 125 -4.96 -1.42 9.02
CA TRP A 125 -4.03 -0.76 9.95
C TRP A 125 -4.50 -0.83 11.40
N ARG A 126 -5.82 -0.75 11.66
CA ARG A 126 -6.40 -0.97 13.00
C ARG A 126 -6.14 -2.37 13.53
N GLN A 127 -6.13 -3.41 12.69
CA GLN A 127 -5.76 -4.75 13.14
C GLN A 127 -4.29 -4.81 13.53
N LEU A 128 -3.41 -4.20 12.73
CA LEU A 128 -1.99 -4.17 13.02
C LEU A 128 -1.71 -3.42 14.33
N TRP A 129 -2.33 -2.27 14.56
CA TRP A 129 -2.13 -1.50 15.80
C TRP A 129 -2.60 -2.19 17.08
N ARG A 130 -3.37 -3.30 17.00
CA ARG A 130 -3.77 -4.09 18.17
C ARG A 130 -2.72 -5.13 18.57
N VAL A 131 -1.78 -5.45 17.68
CA VAL A 131 -0.78 -6.51 17.89
C VAL A 131 0.64 -5.96 18.04
N LEU A 132 0.82 -4.65 17.92
CA LEU A 132 2.05 -3.94 18.24
C LEU A 132 1.99 -3.42 19.67
#